data_AF-A0A3N5V364-F1
#
_entry.id   AF-A0A3N5V364-F1
#
_cell.length_a   1.000
_cell.length_b   1.000
_cell.length_c   1.000
_cell.angle_alpha   90.00
_cell.angle_beta   90.00
_cell.angle_gamma   90.00
#
_symmetry.space_group_name_H-M   'P 1'
#
loop_
_entity.id
_entity.type
_entity.pdbx_description
1 polymer ?
#
loop_
_entity_poly.entity_id
_entity_poly.type
_entity_poly.pdbx_seq_one_letter_code
_entity_poly.pdbx_strand_id
1 'polypeptide(L)'
;MYNWNAVLLVVLTMVYVVARSYIENEHAKKAFISNDEFLAGLAMARQCSAYDLFRSSGVDWRFSNSKIETDFNAYLKTGHIPHYVVTYVKQNIRPEDVKSLRRIIRLW
;
A
#
# COMPACT_ATOMS: atom_id res chain seq x y z
N MET A 1 13.63 -32.26 40.52
CA MET A 1 13.74 -32.70 39.11
C MET A 1 13.17 -31.59 38.24
N TYR A 2 14.03 -30.91 37.48
CA TYR A 2 13.62 -29.81 36.62
C TYR A 2 12.81 -30.38 35.44
N ASN A 3 11.57 -29.92 35.27
CA ASN A 3 10.66 -30.41 34.24
C ASN A 3 11.06 -29.83 32.88
N TRP A 4 12.15 -30.35 32.32
CA TRP A 4 12.73 -29.94 31.03
C TRP A 4 11.69 -29.93 29.90
N ASN A 5 10.77 -30.89 29.93
CA ASN A 5 9.67 -30.99 28.98
C ASN A 5 8.72 -29.78 29.04
N ALA A 6 8.41 -29.27 30.23
CA ALA A 6 7.54 -28.10 30.38
C ALA A 6 8.22 -26.84 29.82
N VAL A 7 9.54 -26.71 30.03
CA VAL A 7 10.32 -25.59 29.52
C VAL A 7 10.42 -25.63 28.00
N LEU A 8 10.63 -26.80 27.41
CA LEU A 8 10.63 -26.97 25.96
C LEU A 8 9.29 -26.58 25.33
N LEU A 9 8.16 -26.97 25.95
CA LEU A 9 6.83 -26.60 25.45
C LEU A 9 6.58 -25.09 25.52
N VAL A 10 7.00 -24.44 26.62
CA VAL A 10 6.86 -22.98 26.77
C VAL A 10 7.74 -22.22 25.77
N VAL A 11 8.96 -22.68 25.52
CA VAL A 11 9.84 -22.07 24.51
C VAL A 11 9.26 -22.26 23.11
N LEU A 12 8.74 -23.45 22.80
CA LEU A 12 8.15 -23.75 21.49
C LEU A 12 6.93 -22.86 21.20
N THR A 13 6.05 -22.65 22.19
CA THR A 13 4.89 -21.77 22.03
C THR A 13 5.29 -20.30 21.90
N MET A 14 6.29 -19.84 22.65
CA MET A 14 6.85 -18.51 22.49
C MET A 14 7.42 -18.29 21.09
N VAL A 15 8.23 -19.23 20.59
CA VAL A 15 8.80 -19.15 19.22
C VAL A 15 7.69 -19.15 18.17
N TYR A 16 6.66 -20.00 18.34
CA TYR A 16 5.52 -20.04 17.42
C TYR A 16 4.76 -18.71 17.38
N VAL A 17 4.47 -18.12 18.55
CA VAL A 17 3.77 -16.83 18.63
C VAL A 17 4.61 -15.72 18.03
N VAL A 18 5.92 -15.67 18.33
CA VAL A 18 6.82 -14.66 17.75
C VAL A 18 6.91 -14.82 16.23
N ALA A 19 7.06 -16.04 15.72
CA ALA A 19 7.10 -16.30 14.29
C ALA A 19 5.79 -15.88 13.61
N ARG A 20 4.65 -16.22 14.21
CA ARG A 20 3.33 -15.81 13.69
C ARG A 20 3.16 -14.30 13.71
N SER A 21 3.52 -13.62 14.79
CA SER A 21 3.50 -12.16 14.87
C SER A 21 4.47 -11.52 13.87
N TYR A 22 5.62 -12.14 13.58
CA TYR A 22 6.56 -11.64 12.58
C TYR A 22 6.00 -11.75 11.17
N ILE A 23 5.40 -12.90 10.83
CA ILE A 23 4.70 -13.13 9.57
C ILE A 23 3.53 -12.15 9.44
N GLU A 24 2.67 -12.04 10.45
CA GLU A 24 1.55 -11.09 10.44
C GLU A 24 2.02 -9.64 10.33
N ASN A 25 3.17 -9.27 10.92
CA ASN A 25 3.74 -7.94 10.79
C ASN A 25 4.39 -7.71 9.41
N GLU A 26 4.97 -8.72 8.78
CA GLU A 26 5.46 -8.62 7.39
C GLU A 26 4.29 -8.57 6.39
N HIS A 27 3.26 -9.36 6.62
CA HIS A 27 2.02 -9.32 5.85
C HIS A 27 1.28 -8.01 6.08
N ALA A 28 1.22 -7.48 7.30
CA ALA A 28 0.66 -6.17 7.61
C ALA A 28 1.51 -5.05 7.01
N LYS A 29 2.85 -5.12 7.03
CA LYS A 29 3.70 -4.15 6.33
C LYS A 29 3.54 -4.20 4.80
N LYS A 30 3.27 -5.38 4.24
CA LYS A 30 2.92 -5.56 2.81
C LYS A 30 1.45 -5.18 2.50
N ALA A 31 0.54 -5.33 3.45
CA ALA A 31 -0.90 -5.06 3.30
C ALA A 31 -1.30 -3.63 3.69
N PHE A 32 -0.48 -2.94 4.51
CA PHE A 32 -0.69 -1.56 4.98
C PHE A 32 -0.49 -0.52 3.87
N ILE A 33 -0.11 -0.96 2.67
CA ILE A 33 -0.23 -0.19 1.44
C ILE A 33 -0.87 -1.13 0.43
N SER A 34 -2.10 -1.55 0.72
CA SER A 34 -3.02 -1.89 -0.36
C SER A 34 -3.01 -0.67 -1.27
N ASN A 35 -2.44 -0.81 -2.47
CA ASN A 35 -2.17 0.31 -3.37
C ASN A 35 -3.42 1.20 -3.56
N ASP A 36 -4.62 0.65 -3.39
CA ASP A 36 -5.89 1.36 -3.46
C ASP A 36 -6.09 2.40 -2.36
N GLU A 37 -5.86 2.07 -1.10
CA GLU A 37 -5.96 3.04 0.02
C GLU A 37 -4.86 4.09 -0.06
N PHE A 38 -3.70 3.72 -0.59
CA PHE A 38 -2.61 4.65 -0.82
C PHE A 38 -2.90 5.62 -1.97
N LEU A 39 -3.49 5.12 -3.07
CA LEU A 39 -3.89 5.95 -4.20
C LEU A 39 -5.07 6.86 -3.85
N ALA A 40 -6.08 6.33 -3.16
CA ALA A 40 -7.22 7.09 -2.66
C ALA A 40 -6.77 8.15 -1.63
N GLY A 41 -5.90 7.76 -0.68
CA GLY A 41 -5.31 8.68 0.28
C GLY A 41 -4.44 9.75 -0.37
N LEU A 42 -3.72 9.42 -1.45
CA LEU A 42 -2.92 10.38 -2.19
C LEU A 42 -3.77 11.33 -3.04
N ALA A 43 -4.80 10.81 -3.70
CA ALA A 43 -5.77 11.61 -4.43
C ALA A 43 -6.47 12.61 -3.48
N MET A 44 -6.87 12.16 -2.29
CA MET A 44 -7.41 13.03 -1.23
C MET A 44 -6.39 14.06 -0.73
N ALA A 45 -5.14 13.64 -0.48
CA ALA A 45 -4.09 14.53 0.02
C ALA A 45 -3.71 15.63 -1.00
N ARG A 46 -3.79 15.32 -2.29
CA ARG A 46 -3.50 16.27 -3.38
C ARG A 46 -4.70 17.09 -3.85
N GLN A 47 -5.90 16.83 -3.33
CA GLN A 47 -7.16 17.39 -3.86
C GLN A 47 -7.30 17.21 -5.39
N CYS A 48 -6.72 16.13 -5.93
CA CYS A 48 -6.80 15.81 -7.35
C CYS A 48 -7.67 14.59 -7.55
N SER A 49 -8.39 14.53 -8.67
CA SER A 49 -9.11 13.31 -9.02
C SER A 49 -8.11 12.18 -9.30
N ALA A 50 -8.49 10.93 -9.00
CA ALA A 50 -7.66 9.78 -9.38
C ALA A 50 -7.37 9.78 -10.89
N TYR A 51 -8.31 10.27 -11.71
CA TYR A 51 -8.13 10.39 -13.17
C TYR A 51 -7.02 11.37 -13.56
N ASP A 52 -6.89 12.52 -12.89
CA ASP A 52 -5.79 13.46 -13.16
C ASP A 52 -4.43 12.85 -12.86
N LEU A 53 -4.35 11.96 -11.87
CA LEU A 53 -3.14 11.23 -11.52
C LEU A 53 -2.78 10.20 -12.61
N PHE A 54 -3.77 9.50 -13.16
CA PHE A 54 -3.61 8.60 -14.32
C PHE A 54 -3.19 9.37 -15.56
N ARG A 55 -3.74 10.56 -15.78
CA ARG A 55 -3.37 11.44 -16.90
C ARG A 55 -1.93 11.93 -16.77
N SER A 56 -1.56 12.42 -15.59
CA SER A 56 -0.22 12.95 -15.31
C SER A 56 0.86 11.87 -15.45
N SER A 57 0.59 10.68 -14.90
CA SER A 57 1.49 9.53 -15.03
C SER A 57 1.55 8.98 -16.45
N GLY A 58 0.44 8.99 -17.19
CA GLY A 58 0.42 8.60 -18.59
C GLY A 58 1.17 9.57 -19.49
N VAL A 59 1.17 10.88 -19.20
CA VAL A 59 1.98 11.88 -19.91
C VAL A 59 3.48 11.64 -19.67
N ASP A 60 3.87 11.37 -18.43
CA ASP A 60 5.26 11.07 -18.05
C ASP A 60 5.80 9.83 -18.78
N TRP A 61 4.96 8.80 -18.90
CA TRP A 61 5.27 7.56 -19.63
C TRP A 61 4.98 7.62 -21.14
N ARG A 62 4.52 8.78 -21.66
CA ARG A 62 4.18 9.01 -23.07
C ARG A 62 3.12 8.04 -23.62
N PHE A 63 2.17 7.61 -22.79
CA PHE A 63 1.03 6.81 -23.22
C PHE A 63 -0.05 7.66 -23.89
N SER A 64 -0.81 7.03 -24.80
CA SER A 64 -1.96 7.67 -25.44
C SER A 64 -3.11 7.84 -24.44
N ASN A 65 -3.90 8.90 -24.60
CA ASN A 65 -5.08 9.14 -23.76
C ASN A 65 -6.06 7.96 -23.77
N SER A 66 -6.21 7.27 -24.91
CA SER A 66 -7.05 6.07 -25.03
C SER A 66 -6.60 4.92 -24.12
N LYS A 67 -5.28 4.75 -23.96
CA LYS A 67 -4.72 3.73 -23.07
C LYS A 67 -4.94 4.09 -21.61
N ILE A 68 -4.72 5.35 -21.25
CA ILE A 68 -4.95 5.88 -19.90
C ILE A 68 -6.41 5.68 -19.48
N GLU A 69 -7.35 5.97 -20.38
CA GLU A 69 -8.79 5.83 -20.11
C GLU A 69 -9.21 4.36 -19.98
N THR A 70 -8.63 3.47 -20.80
CA THR A 70 -8.84 2.02 -20.70
C THR A 70 -8.31 1.48 -19.37
N ASP A 71 -7.10 1.89 -18.99
CA ASP A 71 -6.48 1.50 -17.72
C ASP A 71 -7.26 2.06 -16.51
N PHE A 72 -7.79 3.28 -16.61
CA PHE A 72 -8.63 3.86 -15.56
C PHE A 72 -9.97 3.12 -15.43
N ASN A 73 -10.60 2.74 -16.55
CA ASN A 73 -11.83 1.95 -16.52
C ASN A 73 -11.57 0.54 -15.96
N ALA A 74 -10.42 -0.07 -16.29
CA ALA A 74 -9.98 -1.31 -15.68
C ALA A 74 -9.74 -1.14 -14.17
N TYR A 75 -9.14 -0.04 -13.74
CA TYR A 75 -9.00 0.30 -12.33
C TYR A 75 -10.35 0.39 -11.62
N LEU A 76 -11.34 1.10 -12.17
CA LEU A 76 -12.68 1.20 -11.58
C LEU A 76 -13.39 -0.15 -11.42
N LYS A 77 -13.14 -1.10 -12.33
CA LYS A 77 -13.76 -2.43 -12.32
C LYS A 77 -13.06 -3.42 -11.42
N THR A 78 -11.73 -3.35 -11.34
CA THR A 78 -10.89 -4.40 -10.75
C THR A 78 -10.16 -3.94 -9.49
N GLY A 79 -10.14 -2.63 -9.19
CA GLY A 79 -9.26 -2.04 -8.18
C GLY A 79 -7.77 -2.17 -8.52
N HIS A 80 -7.42 -2.58 -9.75
CA HIS A 80 -6.03 -2.81 -10.09
C HIS A 80 -5.36 -1.53 -10.59
N ILE A 81 -4.33 -1.07 -9.87
CA ILE A 81 -3.58 0.13 -10.23
C ILE A 81 -2.38 -0.28 -11.09
N PRO A 82 -2.24 0.27 -12.31
CA PRO A 82 -1.10 0.00 -13.17
C PRO A 82 0.23 0.43 -12.54
N HIS A 83 1.28 -0.34 -12.78
CA HIS A 83 2.60 -0.10 -12.18
C HIS A 83 3.21 1.27 -12.53
N TYR A 84 2.91 1.82 -13.71
CA TYR A 84 3.40 3.15 -14.11
C TYR A 84 2.81 4.26 -13.23
N VAL A 85 1.54 4.14 -12.84
CA VAL A 85 0.87 5.09 -11.95
C VAL A 85 1.50 5.03 -10.57
N VAL A 86 1.74 3.83 -10.03
CA VAL A 86 2.41 3.63 -8.74
C VAL A 86 3.82 4.22 -8.75
N THR A 87 4.57 4.01 -9.84
CA THR A 87 5.93 4.52 -9.99
C THR A 87 5.94 6.05 -10.06
N TYR A 88 5.05 6.63 -10.86
CA TYR A 88 4.89 8.08 -10.96
C TYR A 88 4.54 8.71 -9.62
N VAL A 89 3.60 8.11 -8.89
CA VAL A 89 3.22 8.53 -7.54
C VAL A 89 4.42 8.48 -6.60
N LYS A 90 5.14 7.36 -6.56
CA LYS A 90 6.35 7.24 -5.70
C LYS A 90 7.40 8.31 -6.00
N GLN A 91 7.58 8.67 -7.25
CA GLN A 91 8.57 9.68 -7.67
C GLN A 91 8.10 11.11 -7.45
N ASN A 92 6.80 11.37 -7.58
CA ASN A 92 6.22 12.70 -7.43
C ASN A 92 5.70 13.00 -6.03
N ILE A 93 5.72 12.03 -5.11
CA ILE A 93 5.35 12.22 -3.71
C ILE A 93 6.31 13.21 -3.05
N ARG A 94 5.77 14.32 -2.58
CA ARG A 94 6.49 15.22 -1.68
C ARG A 94 6.39 14.67 -0.25
N PRO A 95 7.44 14.75 0.57
CA PRO A 95 7.42 14.18 1.94
C PRO A 95 6.34 14.79 2.84
N GLU A 96 5.89 16.02 2.55
CA GLU A 96 4.74 16.69 3.15
C GLU A 96 3.41 15.98 2.87
N ASP A 97 3.20 15.47 1.65
CA ASP A 97 1.98 14.74 1.27
C ASP A 97 1.88 13.43 2.06
N VAL A 98 3.00 12.75 2.29
CA VAL A 98 3.08 11.53 3.11
C VAL A 98 2.75 11.80 4.58
N LYS A 99 3.16 12.95 5.12
CA LYS A 99 2.81 13.36 6.48
C LYS A 99 1.31 13.64 6.62
N SER A 100 0.70 14.23 5.61
CA SER A 100 -0.75 14.49 5.55
C SER A 100 -1.53 13.19 5.46
N LEU A 101 -1.11 12.29 4.57
CA LEU A 101 -1.72 10.98 4.34
C LEU A 101 -1.62 10.09 5.59
N ARG A 102 -0.45 10.06 6.26
CA ARG A 102 -0.29 9.40 7.57
C ARG A 102 -1.21 9.97 8.63
N ARG A 103 -1.47 11.29 8.60
CA ARG A 103 -2.37 11.96 9.55
C ARG A 103 -3.83 11.54 9.31
N ILE A 104 -4.24 11.44 8.05
CA ILE A 104 -5.58 11.00 7.65
C ILE A 104 -5.80 9.53 8.03
N ILE A 105 -4.85 8.64 7.71
CA ILE A 105 -4.91 7.22 8.09
C ILE A 105 -4.93 7.03 9.61
N ARG A 106 -4.28 7.91 10.40
CA ARG A 106 -4.31 7.84 11.87
C ARG A 106 -5.63 8.30 12.49
N LEU A 107 -6.45 9.03 11.73
CA LEU A 107 -7.72 9.57 12.19
C LEU A 107 -8.91 8.65 11.85
N TRP A 108 -8.65 7.56 11.13
CA TRP A 108 -9.62 6.52 10.79
C TRP A 108 -9.24 5.23 11.51
#